data_AF-A0AAD2DLW5-F1
#
_entry.id   AF-A0AAD2DLW5-F1
#
_cell.length_a   1.000
_cell.length_b   1.000
_cell.length_c   1.000
_cell.angle_alpha   90.00
_cell.angle_beta   90.00
_cell.angle_gamma   90.00
#
_symmetry.space_group_name_H-M   'P 1'
#
loop_
_entity.id
_entity.type
_entity.pdbx_description
1 polymer ?
#
loop_
_entity_poly.entity_id
_entity_poly.type
_entity_poly.pdbx_seq_one_letter_code
_entity_poly.pdbx_strand_id
1 'polypeptide(L)'
;MLPLDAFLLPFDNGMEKANPWYTIKSKSHLPAKLPCPDNCGLSINWHVNSDYKIGWTTRIKLFNWDEFSFYDWFAAIQFPGYENVYSFNNIKLPQPKNTILMQELLDLNYLVGEVNGINHVIDP
;
A
#
# COMPACT_ATOMS: atom_id res chain seq x y z
N MET A 1 -9.70 3.97 -14.34
CA MET A 1 -9.56 4.85 -13.16
C MET A 1 -10.95 5.17 -12.67
N LEU A 2 -11.22 5.04 -11.36
CA LEU A 2 -12.51 5.39 -10.75
C LEU A 2 -12.75 6.91 -10.75
N PRO A 3 -13.99 7.38 -10.68
CA PRO A 3 -14.28 8.80 -10.59
C PRO A 3 -13.91 9.33 -9.18
N LEU A 4 -13.53 10.59 -9.09
CA LEU A 4 -12.98 11.18 -7.86
C LEU A 4 -13.94 11.08 -6.67
N ASP A 5 -15.23 11.21 -6.93
CA ASP A 5 -16.29 11.16 -5.94
C ASP A 5 -16.61 9.74 -5.42
N ALA A 6 -16.08 8.69 -6.04
CA ALA A 6 -16.13 7.34 -5.50
C ALA A 6 -15.04 7.10 -4.44
N PHE A 7 -13.89 7.78 -4.56
CA PHE A 7 -12.78 7.67 -3.59
C PHE A 7 -13.05 8.38 -2.27
N LEU A 8 -13.98 9.34 -2.26
CA LEU A 8 -14.32 10.11 -1.05
C LEU A 8 -15.43 9.45 -0.21
N LEU A 9 -15.91 8.29 -0.64
CA LEU A 9 -16.96 7.54 0.03
C LEU A 9 -16.36 6.34 0.75
N PRO A 10 -16.96 5.90 1.87
CA PRO A 10 -16.68 4.59 2.44
C PRO A 10 -16.80 3.51 1.35
N PHE A 11 -15.95 2.48 1.43
CA PHE A 11 -15.82 1.46 0.39
C PHE A 11 -17.14 0.95 -0.19
N ASP A 12 -18.09 0.56 0.67
CA ASP A 12 -19.40 0.03 0.25
C ASP A 12 -20.18 1.02 -0.62
N ASN A 13 -20.21 2.30 -0.23
CA ASN A 13 -20.89 3.36 -0.97
C ASN A 13 -20.12 3.76 -2.25
N GLY A 14 -18.79 3.65 -2.22
CA GLY A 14 -17.93 3.86 -3.40
C GLY A 14 -18.16 2.80 -4.48
N MET A 15 -18.43 1.56 -4.09
CA MET A 15 -18.69 0.44 -5.01
C MET A 15 -19.95 0.63 -5.84
N GLU A 16 -21.00 1.25 -5.28
CA GLU A 16 -22.22 1.59 -6.01
C GLU A 16 -21.97 2.57 -7.17
N LYS A 17 -21.01 3.49 -7.00
CA LYS A 17 -20.59 4.42 -8.06
C LYS A 17 -19.58 3.81 -9.04
N ALA A 18 -18.72 2.92 -8.54
CA ALA A 18 -17.68 2.27 -9.33
C ALA A 18 -18.24 1.36 -10.43
N ASN A 19 -19.30 0.61 -10.11
CA ASN A 19 -19.90 -0.37 -11.03
C ASN A 19 -20.47 0.24 -12.33
N PRO A 20 -21.35 1.26 -12.28
CA PRO A 20 -21.83 1.92 -13.49
C PRO A 20 -20.70 2.66 -14.23
N TRP A 21 -19.74 3.24 -13.50
CA TRP A 21 -18.58 3.89 -14.11
C TRP A 21 -17.73 2.92 -14.93
N TYR A 22 -17.48 1.71 -14.43
CA TYR A 22 -16.74 0.66 -15.13
C TYR A 22 -17.43 0.25 -16.43
N THR A 23 -18.76 0.05 -16.35
CA THR A 23 -19.60 -0.33 -17.48
C THR A 23 -19.59 0.74 -18.58
N ILE A 24 -19.71 2.02 -18.21
CA ILE A 24 -19.84 3.13 -19.16
C ILE A 24 -18.48 3.57 -19.72
N LYS A 25 -17.46 3.72 -18.87
CA LYS A 25 -16.19 4.39 -19.22
C LYS A 25 -15.06 3.41 -19.51
N SER A 26 -14.94 2.36 -18.72
CA SER A 26 -13.88 1.36 -18.92
C SER A 26 -14.27 0.29 -19.94
N LYS A 27 -15.55 0.24 -20.35
CA LYS A 27 -16.14 -0.80 -21.21
C LYS A 27 -15.76 -2.20 -20.72
N SER A 28 -15.64 -2.37 -19.42
CA SER A 28 -15.29 -3.65 -18.81
C SER A 28 -16.13 -3.88 -17.58
N HIS A 29 -16.18 -5.14 -17.16
CA HIS A 29 -16.80 -5.52 -15.91
C HIS A 29 -15.84 -5.27 -14.75
N LEU A 30 -16.40 -5.17 -13.55
CA LEU A 30 -15.61 -5.27 -12.33
C LEU A 30 -14.83 -6.60 -12.34
N PRO A 31 -13.60 -6.60 -11.82
CA PRO A 31 -12.84 -7.83 -11.69
C PRO A 31 -13.59 -8.83 -10.80
N ALA A 32 -13.49 -10.13 -11.12
CA ALA A 32 -14.16 -11.20 -10.36
C ALA A 32 -13.76 -11.21 -8.88
N LYS A 33 -12.53 -10.76 -8.58
CA LYS A 33 -12.08 -10.45 -7.24
C LYS A 33 -12.00 -8.94 -7.09
N LEU A 34 -12.87 -8.38 -6.25
CA LEU A 34 -12.89 -6.97 -5.94
C LEU A 34 -11.62 -6.58 -5.16
N PRO A 35 -11.16 -5.31 -5.27
CA PRO A 35 -10.13 -4.79 -4.39
C PRO A 35 -10.58 -4.91 -2.92
N CYS A 36 -9.63 -5.08 -2.01
CA CYS A 36 -9.98 -5.11 -0.58
C CYS A 36 -10.53 -3.75 -0.14
N PRO A 37 -11.50 -3.72 0.81
CA PRO A 37 -11.98 -2.48 1.39
C PRO A 37 -10.88 -1.68 2.09
N ASP A 38 -11.21 -0.44 2.41
CA ASP A 38 -10.41 0.37 3.33
C ASP A 38 -10.18 -0.41 4.62
N ASN A 39 -8.96 -0.33 5.15
CA ASN A 39 -8.55 -0.99 6.39
C ASN A 39 -8.61 -2.53 6.37
N CYS A 40 -8.43 -3.15 5.20
CA CYS A 40 -8.36 -4.59 5.09
C CYS A 40 -6.92 -5.11 5.29
N GLY A 41 -6.70 -5.82 6.39
CA GLY A 41 -5.47 -6.55 6.72
C GLY A 41 -4.20 -5.76 6.46
N LEU A 42 -3.25 -6.34 5.70
CA LEU A 42 -2.07 -5.61 5.26
C LEU A 42 -2.36 -4.78 4.00
N SER A 43 -2.26 -3.46 4.11
CA SER A 43 -2.46 -2.54 2.98
C SER A 43 -1.17 -1.80 2.60
N ILE A 44 -0.93 -1.70 1.29
CA ILE A 44 0.19 -0.96 0.71
C ILE A 44 -0.36 0.24 -0.04
N ASN A 45 -0.04 1.43 0.47
CA ASN A 45 -0.37 2.69 -0.18
C ASN A 45 0.90 3.28 -0.76
N TRP A 46 0.85 3.78 -1.99
CA TRP A 46 1.99 4.45 -2.61
C TRP A 46 1.54 5.68 -3.37
N HIS A 47 2.40 6.69 -3.40
CA HIS A 47 2.12 7.95 -4.06
C HIS A 47 3.41 8.52 -4.64
N VAL A 48 3.37 8.97 -5.89
CA VAL A 48 4.50 9.70 -6.51
C VAL A 48 4.51 11.11 -5.93
N ASN A 49 5.52 11.39 -5.11
CA ASN A 49 5.67 12.68 -4.45
C ASN A 49 6.23 13.76 -5.37
N SER A 50 7.10 13.40 -6.30
CA SER A 50 7.64 14.32 -7.31
C SER A 50 7.95 13.57 -8.60
N ASP A 51 7.74 14.23 -9.73
CA ASP A 51 8.06 13.70 -11.07
C ASP A 51 8.69 14.82 -11.91
N TYR A 52 10.02 14.84 -11.93
CA TYR A 52 10.81 15.80 -12.69
C TYR A 52 11.54 15.09 -13.82
N LYS A 53 11.98 15.84 -14.84
CA LYS A 53 12.72 15.29 -15.99
C LYS A 53 13.96 14.48 -15.61
N ILE A 54 14.57 14.79 -14.48
CA ILE A 54 15.82 14.16 -14.00
C ILE A 54 15.56 13.02 -13.01
N GLY A 55 14.33 12.79 -12.58
CA GLY A 55 14.02 11.75 -11.60
C GLY A 55 12.69 11.97 -10.89
N TRP A 56 12.27 10.94 -10.16
CA TRP A 56 11.03 10.92 -9.41
C TRP A 56 11.27 10.49 -7.97
N THR A 57 10.34 10.85 -7.07
CA THR A 57 10.29 10.31 -5.71
C THR A 57 8.93 9.71 -5.47
N THR A 58 8.89 8.54 -4.83
CA THR A 58 7.65 7.86 -4.44
C THR A 58 7.69 7.62 -2.95
N ARG A 59 6.59 7.91 -2.27
CA ARG A 59 6.38 7.54 -0.88
C ARG A 59 5.50 6.30 -0.82
N ILE A 60 5.95 5.30 -0.07
CA ILE A 60 5.21 4.07 0.18
C ILE A 60 4.90 4.02 1.67
N LYS A 61 3.68 3.64 2.00
CA LYS A 61 3.20 3.41 3.36
C LYS A 61 2.65 2.00 3.43
N LEU A 62 3.05 1.27 4.45
CA LEU A 62 2.58 -0.06 4.76
C LEU A 62 1.77 0.05 6.06
N PHE A 63 0.55 -0.47 6.06
CA PHE A 63 -0.34 -0.44 7.22
C PHE A 63 -0.83 -1.84 7.52
N ASN A 64 -0.84 -2.19 8.80
CA ASN A 64 -1.43 -3.40 9.33
C ASN A 64 -2.75 -3.05 10.03
N TRP A 65 -3.86 -3.55 9.49
CA TRP A 65 -5.21 -3.41 10.04
C TRP A 65 -5.71 -4.71 10.69
N ASP A 66 -4.85 -5.74 10.79
CA ASP A 66 -5.17 -6.96 11.52
C ASP A 66 -4.73 -6.85 12.99
N GLU A 67 -5.32 -7.68 13.86
CA GLU A 67 -4.96 -7.74 15.29
C GLU A 67 -3.62 -8.45 15.55
N PHE A 68 -3.09 -9.19 14.56
CA PHE A 68 -1.81 -9.89 14.70
C PHE A 68 -0.65 -9.06 14.12
N SER A 69 0.53 -9.17 14.75
CA SER A 69 1.71 -8.40 14.36
C SER A 69 2.58 -9.15 13.35
N PHE A 70 3.17 -8.43 12.41
CA PHE A 70 4.20 -8.93 11.51
C PHE A 70 5.56 -8.41 11.94
N TYR A 71 6.29 -9.22 12.70
CA TYR A 71 7.66 -8.91 13.12
C TYR A 71 8.60 -9.03 11.91
N ASP A 72 8.87 -10.24 11.43
CA ASP A 72 9.78 -10.46 10.30
C ASP A 72 9.07 -10.35 8.94
N TRP A 73 8.91 -9.13 8.42
CA TRP A 73 8.29 -8.89 7.11
C TRP A 73 9.29 -8.45 6.04
N PHE A 74 8.97 -8.80 4.79
CA PHE A 74 9.70 -8.39 3.61
C PHE A 74 8.72 -7.87 2.56
N ALA A 75 9.10 -6.82 1.85
CA ALA A 75 8.33 -6.28 0.73
C ALA A 75 9.21 -6.24 -0.52
N ALA A 76 8.76 -6.85 -1.62
CA ALA A 76 9.42 -6.77 -2.91
C ALA A 76 8.64 -5.81 -3.81
N ILE A 77 9.31 -4.76 -4.30
CA ILE A 77 8.69 -3.75 -5.16
C ILE A 77 9.54 -3.54 -6.40
N GLN A 78 8.91 -3.61 -7.57
CA GLN A 78 9.58 -3.42 -8.84
C GLN A 78 9.34 -2.00 -9.36
N PHE A 79 10.37 -1.14 -9.29
CA PHE A 79 10.32 0.22 -9.82
C PHE A 79 11.42 0.45 -10.84
N PRO A 80 11.08 0.69 -12.12
CA PRO A 80 12.07 1.04 -13.13
C PRO A 80 12.83 2.32 -12.77
N GLY A 81 14.17 2.28 -12.87
CA GLY A 81 14.99 3.48 -12.71
C GLY A 81 15.06 4.03 -11.28
N TYR A 82 14.71 3.22 -10.27
CA TYR A 82 14.93 3.64 -8.88
C TYR A 82 16.43 3.81 -8.60
N GLU A 83 16.75 4.80 -7.77
CA GLU A 83 18.12 5.08 -7.33
C GLU A 83 18.39 4.56 -5.92
N ASN A 84 17.52 4.86 -4.96
CA ASN A 84 17.73 4.51 -3.55
C ASN A 84 16.41 4.44 -2.75
N VAL A 85 16.48 3.85 -1.55
CA VAL A 85 15.41 3.78 -0.53
C VAL A 85 15.96 4.24 0.81
N TYR A 86 15.21 5.08 1.53
CA TYR A 86 15.73 5.83 2.68
C TYR A 86 15.13 5.44 4.04
N SER A 87 14.01 4.70 4.08
CA SER A 87 13.29 4.40 5.33
C SER A 87 13.42 2.96 5.81
N PHE A 88 14.00 2.08 4.98
CA PHE A 88 14.09 0.65 5.24
C PHE A 88 15.43 0.11 4.77
N ASN A 89 15.86 -0.99 5.38
CA ASN A 89 16.94 -1.80 4.83
C ASN A 89 16.50 -2.30 3.46
N ASN A 90 17.36 -2.17 2.46
CA ASN A 90 17.01 -2.54 1.10
C ASN A 90 18.15 -3.25 0.37
N ILE A 91 17.77 -4.20 -0.49
CA ILE A 91 18.67 -4.95 -1.36
C ILE A 91 18.12 -4.91 -2.77
N LYS A 92 18.97 -4.55 -3.73
CA LYS A 92 18.65 -4.67 -5.16
C LYS A 92 18.72 -6.13 -5.58
N LEU A 93 17.60 -6.69 -6.01
CA LEU A 93 17.59 -8.05 -6.52
C LEU A 93 18.23 -8.10 -7.92
N PRO A 94 19.07 -9.12 -8.19
CA PRO A 94 19.64 -9.31 -9.52
C PRO A 94 18.54 -9.71 -10.53
N GLN A 95 17.56 -10.49 -10.08
CA GLN A 95 16.37 -10.89 -10.81
C GLN A 95 15.19 -10.99 -9.83
N PRO A 96 13.98 -10.47 -10.16
CA PRO A 96 13.64 -9.73 -11.37
C PRO A 96 14.34 -8.36 -11.45
N LYS A 97 14.58 -7.87 -12.67
CA LYS A 97 15.27 -6.59 -12.88
C LYS A 97 14.46 -5.44 -12.29
N ASN A 98 15.15 -4.49 -11.66
CA ASN A 98 14.57 -3.31 -11.02
C ASN A 98 13.70 -3.62 -9.79
N THR A 99 13.89 -4.79 -9.18
CA THR A 99 13.21 -5.14 -7.94
C THR A 99 14.06 -4.75 -6.73
N ILE A 100 13.42 -4.11 -5.78
CA ILE A 100 13.96 -3.78 -4.47
C ILE A 100 13.32 -4.74 -3.50
N LEU A 101 14.13 -5.47 -2.74
CA LEU A 101 13.67 -6.15 -1.54
C LEU A 101 13.89 -5.20 -0.36
N MET A 102 12.82 -4.85 0.33
CA MET A 102 12.86 -4.05 1.55
C MET A 102 12.55 -4.95 2.73
N GLN A 103 13.21 -4.68 3.85
CA GLN A 103 12.99 -5.32 5.13
C GLN A 103 13.01 -4.26 6.22
N GLU A 104 12.43 -4.58 7.36
CA GLU A 104 12.49 -3.67 8.49
C GLU A 104 13.91 -3.38 8.99
N LEU A 105 13.99 -2.31 9.77
CA LEU A 105 15.16 -1.99 10.57
C LEU A 105 15.03 -2.74 11.89
N LEU A 106 16.14 -3.29 12.37
CA LEU A 106 16.20 -4.02 13.63
C LEU A 106 15.63 -3.16 14.77
N ASP A 107 14.85 -3.79 15.65
CA ASP A 107 14.26 -3.22 16.86
C ASP A 107 13.17 -2.15 16.66
N LEU A 108 12.64 -1.96 15.44
CA LEU A 108 11.63 -0.93 15.16
C LEU A 108 10.20 -1.45 14.92
N ASN A 109 9.96 -2.77 14.89
CA ASN A 109 8.66 -3.46 14.86
C ASN A 109 7.53 -2.63 14.23
N TYR A 110 7.57 -2.46 12.90
CA TYR A 110 6.73 -1.46 12.24
C TYR A 110 5.26 -1.86 12.02
N LEU A 111 4.99 -3.17 11.90
CA LEU A 111 3.68 -3.69 11.55
C LEU A 111 3.04 -4.39 12.75
N VAL A 112 2.88 -3.65 13.83
CA VAL A 112 2.15 -4.12 15.02
C VAL A 112 0.68 -4.27 14.68
N GLY A 113 0.02 -5.24 15.30
CA GLY A 113 -1.42 -5.44 15.17
C GLY A 113 -2.22 -4.34 15.83
N GLU A 114 -3.44 -4.10 15.34
CA GLU A 114 -4.34 -3.13 15.95
C GLU A 114 -4.69 -3.54 17.38
N VAL A 115 -4.64 -2.56 18.28
CA VAL A 115 -4.99 -2.69 19.69
C VAL A 115 -6.02 -1.62 20.05
N ASN A 116 -6.92 -1.92 20.98
CA ASN A 116 -7.98 -0.99 21.39
C ASN A 116 -7.45 0.30 22.06
N GLY A 117 -6.15 0.35 22.38
CA GLY A 117 -5.48 1.56 22.90
C GLY A 117 -6.02 2.03 24.24
N ILE A 118 -6.65 1.15 25.02
CA ILE A 118 -7.26 1.49 26.31
C ILE A 118 -6.17 1.76 27.35
N ASN A 119 -5.00 1.12 27.20
CA ASN A 119 -3.88 1.31 28.10
C ASN A 119 -2.57 1.50 27.32
N HIS A 120 -2.16 2.75 27.08
CA HIS A 120 -0.92 3.13 26.39
C HIS A 120 0.38 2.56 26.99
N VAL A 121 0.35 1.98 28.19
CA VAL A 121 1.52 1.30 28.80
C VAL A 121 1.66 -0.14 28.29
N ILE A 122 0.55 -0.76 27.86
CA ILE A 122 0.46 -2.16 27.42
C ILE A 122 0.19 -2.24 25.91
N ASP A 123 -0.53 -1.26 25.37
CA ASP A 123 -0.92 -1.08 23.98
C ASP A 123 -0.02 0.02 23.35
N PRO A 124 1.13 -0.33 22.74
CA PRO A 124 2.05 0.63 22.14
C PRO A 124 1.52 1.29 20.86
#